data_AF-A0A955G1T5-F1
#
_entry.id   AF-A0A955G1T5-F1
#
_cell.length_a   1.000
_cell.length_b   1.000
_cell.length_c   1.000
_cell.angle_alpha   90.00
_cell.angle_beta   90.00
_cell.angle_gamma   90.00
#
_symmetry.space_group_name_H-M   'P 1'
#
loop_
_entity.id
_entity.type
_entity.pdbx_description
1 polymer ?
#
loop_
_entity_poly.entity_id
_entity_poly.type
_entity_poly.pdbx_seq_one_letter_code
_entity_poly.pdbx_strand_id
1 'polypeptide(L)'
;CMFGGMLARVVWNHLGFSISRSIIELIGAASLSVLIATAIGTMSLEYISTHIGIFLILAATGIIWILAAFILFAPRMFKRHWFQNGIVNMAQSMGQTATGLLFVKMVDPKDKTEAMESFGYKQLLFEPFVGGGIITALSMPAIILLGLPTFTIIASVVCIAWLLIGLFYFSKL
;
A
#
# COMPACT_ATOMS: atom_id res chain seq x y z
N CYS A 1 -4.88 5.31 -6.14
CA CYS A 1 -5.25 6.71 -6.50
C CYS A 1 -4.55 7.23 -7.76
N MET A 2 -3.47 6.60 -8.25
CA MET A 2 -2.65 7.18 -9.33
C MET A 2 -3.42 7.40 -10.65
N PHE A 3 -4.32 6.48 -11.03
CA PHE A 3 -5.18 6.65 -12.22
C PHE A 3 -6.15 7.83 -12.11
N GLY A 4 -6.80 8.01 -10.95
CA GLY A 4 -7.69 9.14 -10.72
C GLY A 4 -6.96 10.48 -10.82
N GLY A 5 -5.73 10.54 -10.27
CA GLY A 5 -4.87 11.72 -10.41
C GLY A 5 -4.43 12.01 -11.85
N MET A 6 -4.09 10.98 -12.64
CA MET A 6 -3.77 11.15 -14.06
C MET A 6 -4.98 11.63 -14.87
N LEU A 7 -6.14 11.01 -14.70
CA LEU A 7 -7.37 11.42 -15.38
C LEU A 7 -7.76 12.85 -15.02
N ALA A 8 -7.74 13.18 -13.72
CA ALA A 8 -8.00 14.54 -13.26
C ALA A 8 -7.00 15.52 -13.89
N ARG A 9 -5.71 15.18 -13.97
CA ARG A 9 -4.69 16.03 -14.60
C ARG A 9 -4.92 16.23 -16.09
N VAL A 10 -5.34 15.19 -16.82
CA VAL A 10 -5.69 15.30 -18.25
C VAL A 10 -6.88 16.24 -18.44
N VAL A 11 -7.96 16.06 -17.67
CA VAL A 11 -9.15 16.91 -17.74
C VAL A 11 -8.81 18.36 -17.40
N TRP A 12 -8.00 18.59 -16.36
CA TRP A 12 -7.61 19.93 -15.92
C TRP A 12 -6.71 20.65 -16.93
N ASN A 13 -5.79 19.92 -17.56
CA ASN A 13 -4.97 20.44 -18.65
C ASN A 13 -5.82 20.84 -19.86
N HIS A 14 -6.86 20.07 -20.18
CA HIS A 14 -7.81 20.43 -21.24
C HIS A 14 -8.63 21.70 -20.91
N LEU A 15 -8.85 21.97 -19.63
CA LEU A 15 -9.58 23.15 -19.15
C LEU A 15 -8.68 24.39 -18.96
N GLY A 16 -7.37 24.29 -19.19
CA GLY A 16 -6.43 25.43 -19.17
C GLY A 16 -6.07 25.95 -17.77
N PHE A 17 -6.37 25.21 -16.70
CA PHE A 17 -6.07 25.61 -15.33
C PHE A 17 -4.66 25.19 -14.88
N SER A 18 -3.99 26.03 -14.10
CA SER A 18 -2.69 25.71 -13.51
C SER A 18 -2.86 24.87 -12.22
N ILE A 19 -2.07 23.81 -12.10
CA ILE A 19 -2.09 22.90 -10.96
C ILE A 19 -0.90 23.22 -10.06
N SER A 20 -1.15 23.70 -8.83
CA SER A 20 -0.10 23.80 -7.82
C SER A 20 -0.04 22.53 -6.97
N ARG A 21 1.16 21.98 -6.84
CA ARG A 21 1.40 20.77 -6.05
C ARG A 21 0.99 20.96 -4.58
N SER A 22 1.24 22.14 -4.03
CA SER A 22 0.90 22.48 -2.65
C SER A 22 -0.60 22.44 -2.37
N ILE A 23 -1.45 22.88 -3.30
CA ILE A 23 -2.91 22.80 -3.13
C ILE A 23 -3.38 21.35 -3.16
N ILE A 24 -2.82 20.51 -4.04
CA ILE A 24 -3.14 19.08 -4.07
C ILE A 24 -2.74 18.40 -2.76
N GLU A 25 -1.54 18.66 -2.26
CA GLU A 25 -1.06 18.09 -1.00
C GLU A 25 -1.93 18.53 0.18
N LEU A 26 -2.35 19.79 0.21
CA LEU A 26 -3.27 20.32 1.24
C LEU A 26 -4.66 19.66 1.17
N ILE A 27 -5.27 19.60 -0.02
CA ILE A 27 -6.57 18.97 -0.21
C ILE A 27 -6.51 17.48 0.15
N GLY A 28 -5.47 16.78 -0.29
CA GLY A 28 -5.25 15.37 0.04
C GLY A 28 -5.14 15.14 1.54
N ALA A 29 -4.36 15.97 2.25
CA ALA A 29 -4.22 15.89 3.70
C ALA A 29 -5.53 16.22 4.45
N ALA A 30 -6.28 17.22 3.98
CA ALA A 30 -7.57 17.58 4.55
C ALA A 30 -8.60 16.47 4.36
N SER A 31 -8.73 15.93 3.14
CA SER A 31 -9.62 14.81 2.84
C SER A 31 -9.27 13.56 3.64
N LEU A 32 -7.97 13.25 3.79
CA LEU A 32 -7.52 12.13 4.60
C LEU A 32 -7.90 12.32 6.08
N SER A 33 -7.73 13.52 6.62
CA SER A 33 -8.13 13.84 8.00
C SER A 33 -9.63 13.68 8.22
N VAL A 34 -10.45 14.15 7.27
CA VAL A 34 -11.91 13.97 7.31
C VAL A 34 -12.28 12.49 7.26
N LEU A 35 -11.68 11.72 6.35
CA LEU A 35 -11.93 10.28 6.23
C LEU A 35 -11.58 9.55 7.54
N ILE A 36 -10.43 9.85 8.14
CA ILE A 36 -10.02 9.27 9.43
C ILE A 36 -11.02 9.65 10.52
N ALA A 37 -11.41 10.92 10.62
CA ALA A 37 -12.37 11.38 11.63
C ALA A 37 -13.74 10.70 11.48
N THR A 38 -14.25 10.58 10.26
CA THR A 38 -15.51 9.87 9.98
C THR A 38 -15.40 8.37 10.28
N ALA A 39 -14.28 7.73 9.94
CA ALA A 39 -14.06 6.32 10.23
C ALA A 39 -14.06 6.06 11.74
N ILE A 40 -13.32 6.87 12.52
CA ILE A 40 -13.29 6.78 13.99
C ILE A 40 -14.68 7.05 14.57
N GLY A 41 -15.40 8.05 14.05
CA GLY A 41 -16.75 8.39 14.53
C GLY A 41 -17.81 7.32 14.23
N THR A 42 -17.60 6.50 13.20
CA THR A 42 -18.51 5.39 12.84
C THR A 42 -18.20 4.10 13.60
N MET A 43 -17.00 3.99 14.20
CA MET A 43 -16.62 2.82 14.99
C MET A 43 -17.31 2.82 16.36
N SER A 44 -17.94 1.70 16.73
CA SER A 44 -18.51 1.53 18.05
C SER A 44 -17.40 1.31 19.10
N LEU A 45 -17.24 2.27 20.01
CA LEU A 45 -16.29 2.18 21.12
C LEU A 45 -16.49 0.93 21.98
N GLU A 46 -17.74 0.49 22.12
CA GLU A 46 -18.13 -0.71 22.87
C GLU A 46 -17.63 -2.00 22.21
N TYR A 47 -17.57 -2.04 20.87
CA TYR A 47 -17.03 -3.20 20.16
C TYR A 47 -15.51 -3.29 20.35
N ILE A 48 -14.82 -2.15 20.34
CA ILE A 48 -13.38 -2.06 20.57
C ILE A 48 -13.04 -2.46 22.00
N SER A 49 -13.76 -1.96 23.00
CA SER A 49 -13.47 -2.29 24.41
C SER A 49 -13.65 -3.78 24.69
N THR A 50 -14.64 -4.41 24.07
CA THR A 50 -14.92 -5.85 24.21
C THR A 50 -13.88 -6.72 23.49
N HIS A 51 -13.33 -6.26 22.36
CA HIS A 51 -12.43 -7.04 21.50
C HIS A 51 -11.01 -6.47 21.40
N ILE A 52 -10.57 -5.72 22.41
CA ILE A 52 -9.25 -5.06 22.43
C ILE A 52 -8.11 -6.06 22.20
N GLY A 53 -8.24 -7.29 22.72
CA GLY A 53 -7.25 -8.35 22.53
C GLY A 53 -7.07 -8.72 21.05
N ILE A 54 -8.16 -8.86 20.30
CA ILE A 54 -8.12 -9.17 18.86
C ILE A 54 -7.52 -8.00 18.09
N PHE A 55 -7.89 -6.78 18.45
CA PHE A 55 -7.34 -5.57 17.83
C PHE A 55 -5.82 -5.48 18.01
N LEU A 56 -5.33 -5.72 19.23
CA LEU A 56 -3.89 -5.71 19.53
C LEU A 56 -3.14 -6.83 18.80
N ILE A 57 -3.72 -8.03 18.72
CA ILE A 57 -3.11 -9.15 17.98
C ILE A 57 -3.00 -8.80 16.49
N LEU A 58 -4.07 -8.25 15.88
CA LEU A 58 -4.05 -7.83 14.47
C LEU A 58 -3.02 -6.74 14.22
N ALA A 59 -2.97 -5.71 15.09
CA ALA A 59 -2.00 -4.62 14.98
C ALA A 59 -0.56 -5.13 15.12
N ALA A 60 -0.27 -5.93 16.16
CA ALA A 60 1.05 -6.50 16.40
C ALA A 60 1.49 -7.41 15.24
N THR A 61 0.61 -8.31 14.79
CA THR A 61 0.90 -9.22 13.68
C THR A 61 1.17 -8.46 12.39
N GLY A 62 0.41 -7.40 12.11
CA GLY A 62 0.64 -6.53 10.96
C GLY A 62 1.99 -5.83 11.02
N ILE A 63 2.36 -5.25 12.17
CA ILE A 63 3.66 -4.60 12.36
C ILE A 63 4.81 -5.60 12.20
N ILE A 64 4.69 -6.76 12.87
CA ILE A 64 5.70 -7.83 12.78
C ILE A 64 5.85 -8.29 11.33
N TRP A 65 4.75 -8.48 10.61
CA TRP A 65 4.78 -8.88 9.20
C TRP A 65 5.47 -7.85 8.31
N ILE A 66 5.16 -6.56 8.47
CA ILE A 66 5.79 -5.49 7.70
C ILE A 66 7.30 -5.44 7.96
N LEU A 67 7.71 -5.52 9.22
CA LEU A 67 9.13 -5.51 9.60
C LEU A 67 9.85 -6.78 9.10
N ALA A 68 9.23 -7.95 9.24
CA ALA A 68 9.76 -9.20 8.74
C ALA A 68 9.91 -9.16 7.21
N ALA A 69 8.93 -8.61 6.49
CA ALA A 69 9.01 -8.46 5.05
C ALA A 69 10.13 -7.53 4.61
N PHE A 70 10.33 -6.42 5.33
CA PHE A 70 11.42 -5.51 5.05
C PHE A 70 12.80 -6.11 5.37
N ILE A 71 12.97 -6.77 6.52
CA ILE A 71 14.29 -7.27 6.96
C ILE A 71 14.65 -8.59 6.28
N LEU A 72 13.69 -9.49 6.05
CA LEU A 72 13.96 -10.85 5.55
C LEU A 72 13.71 -10.98 4.05
N PHE A 73 12.63 -10.41 3.52
CA PHE A 73 12.24 -10.61 2.12
C PHE A 73 12.86 -9.55 1.20
N ALA A 74 12.89 -8.28 1.59
CA ALA A 74 13.47 -7.23 0.74
C ALA A 74 14.92 -7.49 0.28
N PRO A 75 15.89 -7.87 1.16
CA PRO A 75 17.26 -8.16 0.71
C PRO A 75 17.37 -9.43 -0.13
N ARG A 76 16.39 -10.35 -0.07
CA ARG A 76 16.38 -11.59 -0.86
C ARG A 76 15.73 -11.41 -2.23
N MET A 77 14.71 -10.56 -2.32
CA MET A 77 13.92 -10.33 -3.54
C MET A 77 14.52 -9.24 -4.42
N PHE A 78 15.17 -8.23 -3.84
CA PHE A 78 15.81 -7.15 -4.59
C PHE A 78 17.34 -7.32 -4.53
N LYS A 79 17.97 -7.76 -5.62
CA LYS A 79 19.45 -7.87 -5.65
C LYS A 79 20.17 -6.53 -5.73
N ARG A 80 19.58 -5.54 -6.40
CA ARG A 80 20.10 -4.18 -6.51
C ARG A 80 19.24 -3.22 -5.69
N HIS A 81 19.91 -2.31 -4.98
CA HIS A 81 19.26 -1.21 -4.24
C HIS A 81 18.10 -1.68 -3.35
N TRP A 82 18.31 -2.81 -2.66
CA TRP A 82 17.28 -3.48 -1.86
C TRP A 82 16.71 -2.59 -0.75
N PHE A 83 17.56 -1.72 -0.18
CA PHE A 83 17.15 -0.82 0.87
C PHE A 83 16.28 0.31 0.33
N GLN A 84 16.67 0.94 -0.79
CA GLN A 84 15.89 1.98 -1.45
C GLN A 84 14.52 1.45 -1.91
N ASN A 85 14.49 0.26 -2.53
CA ASN A 85 13.23 -0.36 -2.95
C ASN A 85 12.40 -0.85 -1.76
N GLY A 86 13.05 -1.41 -0.74
CA GLY A 86 12.40 -1.93 0.46
C GLY A 86 11.73 -0.84 1.29
N ILE A 87 12.39 0.31 1.48
CA ILE A 87 11.92 1.35 2.41
C ILE A 87 10.63 2.01 1.91
N VAL A 88 10.46 2.17 0.59
CA VAL A 88 9.21 2.68 0.00
C VAL A 88 8.08 1.68 0.21
N ASN A 89 8.32 0.39 -0.05
CA ASN A 89 7.30 -0.65 0.11
C ASN A 89 6.92 -0.84 1.59
N MET A 90 7.88 -0.70 2.52
CA MET A 90 7.62 -0.72 3.96
C MET A 90 6.72 0.46 4.37
N ALA A 91 7.09 1.68 3.99
CA ALA A 91 6.31 2.88 4.30
C ALA A 91 4.91 2.85 3.67
N GLN A 92 4.77 2.32 2.45
CA GLN A 92 3.47 2.07 1.82
C GLN A 92 2.64 1.10 2.65
N SER A 93 3.23 -0.01 3.10
CA SER A 93 2.52 -1.03 3.88
C SER A 93 2.08 -0.52 5.26
N MET A 94 2.78 0.46 5.81
CA MET A 94 2.38 1.21 7.01
C MET A 94 1.33 2.30 6.72
N GLY A 95 0.90 2.44 5.47
CA GLY A 95 -0.15 3.37 5.05
C GLY A 95 0.32 4.79 4.71
N GLN A 96 1.63 5.04 4.62
CA GLN A 96 2.19 6.37 4.35
C GLN A 96 3.22 6.34 3.21
N THR A 97 2.74 6.19 1.97
CA THR A 97 3.59 6.19 0.77
C THR A 97 4.39 7.48 0.61
N ALA A 98 3.83 8.64 0.98
CA ALA A 98 4.52 9.93 0.92
C ALA A 98 5.82 9.92 1.75
N THR A 99 5.77 9.37 2.96
CA THR A 99 6.93 9.19 3.83
C THR A 99 7.96 8.26 3.19
N GLY A 100 7.52 7.19 2.52
CA GLY A 100 8.40 6.30 1.77
C GLY A 100 9.17 6.99 0.65
N LEU A 101 8.48 7.81 -0.14
CA LEU A 101 9.09 8.60 -1.22
C LEU A 101 10.06 9.67 -0.67
N LEU A 102 9.73 10.28 0.48
CA LEU A 102 10.64 11.18 1.18
C LEU A 102 11.89 10.44 1.66
N PHE A 103 11.76 9.24 2.23
CA PHE A 103 12.90 8.42 2.64
C PHE A 103 13.81 8.08 1.47
N VAL A 104 13.26 7.68 0.32
CA VAL A 104 14.09 7.45 -0.87
C VAL A 104 14.76 8.71 -1.36
N LYS A 105 14.10 9.87 -1.34
CA LYS A 105 14.76 11.14 -1.69
C LYS A 105 15.91 11.51 -0.74
N MET A 106 15.87 11.08 0.52
CA MET A 106 16.99 11.28 1.45
C MET A 106 18.13 10.31 1.21
N VAL A 107 17.82 9.04 0.88
CA VAL A 107 18.81 7.98 0.68
C VAL A 107 19.42 7.98 -0.74
N ASP A 108 18.64 8.40 -1.73
CA ASP A 108 19.00 8.54 -3.14
C ASP A 108 18.43 9.85 -3.74
N PRO A 109 18.99 11.02 -3.36
CA PRO A 109 18.49 12.32 -3.82
C PRO A 109 18.66 12.55 -5.33
N LYS A 110 19.53 11.80 -5.99
CA LYS A 110 19.79 11.91 -7.44
C LYS A 110 19.04 10.85 -8.26
N ASP A 111 18.18 10.06 -7.63
CA ASP A 111 17.40 8.95 -8.22
C ASP A 111 18.24 8.03 -9.13
N LYS A 112 19.49 7.76 -8.72
CA LYS A 112 20.40 6.89 -9.49
C LYS A 112 19.99 5.42 -9.45
N THR A 113 19.16 5.06 -8.48
CA THR A 113 18.69 3.69 -8.25
C THR A 113 17.37 3.39 -8.96
N GLU A 114 16.75 4.40 -9.59
CA GLU A 114 15.45 4.32 -10.28
C GLU A 114 14.34 3.71 -9.40
N ALA A 115 14.51 3.79 -8.08
CA ALA A 115 13.62 3.15 -7.10
C ALA A 115 12.25 3.84 -7.11
N MET A 116 12.19 5.16 -7.34
CA MET A 116 10.93 5.90 -7.43
C MET A 116 10.14 5.53 -8.70
N GLU A 117 10.83 5.44 -9.84
CA GLU A 117 10.21 5.07 -11.12
C GLU A 117 9.72 3.61 -11.10
N SER A 118 10.58 2.69 -10.65
CA SER A 118 10.22 1.26 -10.48
C SER A 118 9.02 1.08 -9.55
N PHE A 119 8.96 1.84 -8.45
CA PHE A 119 7.82 1.84 -7.55
C PHE A 119 6.56 2.36 -8.26
N GLY A 120 6.64 3.48 -8.99
CA GLY A 120 5.51 4.07 -9.70
C GLY A 120 4.88 3.12 -10.72
N TYR A 121 5.68 2.44 -11.54
CA TYR A 121 5.17 1.46 -12.51
C TYR A 121 4.48 0.27 -11.85
N LYS A 122 5.10 -0.29 -10.79
CA LYS A 122 4.47 -1.36 -10.00
C LYS A 122 3.14 -0.89 -9.42
N GLN A 123 3.15 0.30 -8.83
CA GLN A 123 2.03 0.85 -8.10
C GLN A 123 0.83 1.13 -9.02
N LEU A 124 1.09 1.56 -10.25
CA LEU A 124 0.06 1.77 -11.26
C LEU A 124 -0.73 0.47 -11.49
N LEU A 125 -0.07 -0.65 -11.71
CA LEU A 125 -0.75 -1.93 -11.93
C LEU A 125 -1.30 -2.54 -10.63
N PHE A 126 -0.71 -2.25 -9.47
CA PHE A 126 -1.08 -2.90 -8.22
C PHE A 126 -2.28 -2.25 -7.50
N GLU A 127 -2.34 -0.92 -7.46
CA GLU A 127 -3.36 -0.19 -6.69
C GLU A 127 -4.81 -0.50 -7.10
N PRO A 128 -5.18 -0.54 -8.39
CA PRO A 128 -6.57 -0.77 -8.81
C PRO A 128 -7.08 -2.17 -8.54
N PHE A 129 -6.18 -3.13 -8.33
CA PHE A 129 -6.57 -4.52 -8.08
C PHE A 129 -6.55 -4.80 -6.58
N VAL A 130 -5.42 -4.55 -5.91
CA VAL A 130 -5.16 -5.02 -4.53
C VAL A 130 -5.06 -3.88 -3.53
N GLY A 131 -4.66 -2.67 -3.95
CA GLY A 131 -4.43 -1.52 -3.07
C GLY A 131 -5.69 -0.74 -2.66
N GLY A 132 -6.86 -1.39 -2.61
CA GLY A 132 -8.15 -0.75 -2.33
C GLY A 132 -9.14 -0.76 -3.50
N GLY A 133 -8.77 -1.37 -4.63
CA GLY A 133 -9.65 -1.51 -5.79
C GLY A 133 -10.45 -2.81 -5.81
N ILE A 134 -10.49 -3.49 -6.95
CA ILE A 134 -11.47 -4.55 -7.25
C ILE A 134 -11.47 -5.67 -6.19
N ILE A 135 -10.30 -6.22 -5.84
CA ILE A 135 -10.21 -7.37 -4.93
C ILE A 135 -10.58 -6.95 -3.51
N THR A 136 -10.15 -5.77 -3.07
CA THR A 136 -10.48 -5.25 -1.73
C THR A 136 -11.98 -4.95 -1.62
N ALA A 137 -12.58 -4.32 -2.63
CA ALA A 137 -14.00 -4.01 -2.65
C ALA A 137 -14.89 -5.27 -2.74
N LEU A 138 -14.46 -6.26 -3.52
CA LEU A 138 -15.18 -7.54 -3.66
C LEU A 138 -14.90 -8.52 -2.53
N SER A 139 -13.97 -8.24 -1.63
CA SER A 139 -13.61 -9.15 -0.54
C SER A 139 -14.80 -9.48 0.36
N MET A 140 -15.57 -8.47 0.80
CA MET A 140 -16.74 -8.68 1.65
C MET A 140 -17.84 -9.50 0.95
N PRO A 141 -18.30 -9.14 -0.26
CA PRO A 141 -19.23 -9.98 -1.02
C PRO A 141 -18.72 -11.41 -1.25
N ALA A 142 -17.42 -11.57 -1.57
CA ALA A 142 -16.82 -12.87 -1.81
C ALA A 142 -16.79 -13.73 -0.54
N ILE A 143 -16.51 -13.14 0.63
CA ILE A 143 -16.54 -13.83 1.92
C ILE A 143 -17.96 -14.30 2.25
N ILE A 144 -18.98 -13.49 1.96
CA ILE A 144 -20.38 -13.86 2.19
C ILE A 144 -20.81 -15.04 1.29
N LEU A 145 -20.36 -15.06 0.02
CA LEU A 145 -20.73 -16.09 -0.95
C LEU A 145 -19.95 -17.40 -0.80
N LEU A 146 -18.63 -17.32 -0.61
CA LEU A 146 -17.73 -18.48 -0.60
C LEU A 146 -17.51 -19.02 0.82
N GLY A 147 -17.71 -18.18 1.83
CA GLY A 147 -17.36 -18.43 3.22
C GLY A 147 -15.95 -17.93 3.56
N LEU A 148 -15.76 -17.59 4.84
CA LEU A 148 -14.47 -17.10 5.35
C LEU A 148 -13.31 -18.11 5.16
N PRO A 149 -13.47 -19.43 5.41
CA PRO A 149 -12.37 -20.38 5.30
C PRO A 149 -11.85 -20.52 3.87
N THR A 150 -12.74 -20.62 2.89
CA THR A 150 -12.38 -20.79 1.47
C THR A 150 -11.70 -19.54 0.92
N PHE A 151 -12.23 -18.34 1.23
CA PHE A 151 -11.59 -17.08 0.85
C PHE A 151 -10.19 -16.95 1.44
N THR A 152 -10.01 -17.33 2.71
CA THR A 152 -8.72 -17.28 3.39
C THR A 152 -7.71 -18.25 2.76
N ILE A 153 -8.14 -19.46 2.38
CA ILE A 153 -7.29 -20.43 1.68
C ILE A 153 -6.85 -19.87 0.34
N ILE A 154 -7.78 -19.34 -0.46
CA ILE A 154 -7.46 -18.76 -1.78
C ILE A 154 -6.47 -17.61 -1.63
N ALA A 155 -6.73 -16.68 -0.71
CA ALA A 155 -5.84 -15.55 -0.46
C ALA A 155 -4.45 -16.01 0.01
N SER A 156 -4.38 -17.03 0.87
CA SER A 156 -3.12 -17.60 1.35
C SER A 156 -2.33 -18.27 0.22
N VAL A 157 -3.00 -19.05 -0.63
CA VAL A 157 -2.36 -19.69 -1.80
C VAL A 157 -1.80 -18.64 -2.75
N VAL A 158 -2.57 -17.59 -3.05
CA VAL A 158 -2.10 -16.48 -3.90
C VAL A 158 -0.91 -15.77 -3.26
N CYS A 159 -0.98 -15.45 -1.97
CA CYS A 159 0.12 -14.82 -1.23
C CYS A 159 1.40 -15.67 -1.27
N ILE A 160 1.29 -16.96 -0.95
CA ILE A 160 2.41 -17.90 -0.96
C ILE A 160 2.99 -18.04 -2.38
N ALA A 161 2.14 -18.15 -3.41
CA ALA A 161 2.60 -18.25 -4.79
C ALA A 161 3.45 -17.02 -5.18
N TRP A 162 2.98 -15.81 -4.88
CA TRP A 162 3.75 -14.58 -5.16
C TRP A 162 5.03 -14.47 -4.34
N LEU A 163 5.02 -14.89 -3.07
CA LEU A 163 6.22 -14.93 -2.22
C LEU A 163 7.26 -15.91 -2.78
N LEU A 164 6.84 -17.12 -3.19
CA LEU A 164 7.73 -18.13 -3.77
C LEU A 164 8.30 -17.66 -5.11
N ILE A 165 7.48 -17.07 -5.99
CA ILE A 165 7.96 -16.48 -7.25
C ILE A 165 8.99 -15.39 -6.95
N GLY A 166 8.68 -14.49 -6.01
CA GLY A 166 9.58 -13.43 -5.56
C GLY A 166 10.93 -13.97 -5.06
N LEU A 167 10.91 -15.03 -4.24
CA LEU A 167 12.10 -15.60 -3.65
C LEU A 167 12.90 -16.49 -4.60
N PHE A 168 12.27 -17.27 -5.48
CA PHE A 168 13.00 -18.22 -6.33
C PHE A 168 13.39 -17.65 -7.69
N TYR A 169 12.56 -16.80 -8.27
CA TYR A 169 12.80 -16.25 -9.61
C TYR A 169 13.69 -15.01 -9.54
N PHE A 170 13.34 -14.02 -8.70
CA PHE A 170 14.09 -12.76 -8.60
C PHE A 170 15.36 -12.85 -7.73
N SER A 171 15.46 -13.82 -6.81
CA SER A 171 16.71 -14.05 -6.08
C SER A 171 17.79 -14.76 -6.93
N LYS A 172 17.43 -15.33 -8.10
CA LYS A 172 18.39 -15.99 -8.99
C LYS A 172 18.88 -15.12 -10.15
N LEU A 173 18.09 -14.19 -10.68
CA LEU A 173 18.52 -13.16 -11.64
C LEU A 173 19.37 -12.08 -10.97
#